data_AF-A0A963QWD2-F1
#
_entry.id   AF-A0A963QWD2-F1
#
_cell.length_a   1.000
_cell.length_b   1.000
_cell.length_c   1.000
_cell.angle_alpha   90.00
_cell.angle_beta   90.00
_cell.angle_gamma   90.00
#
_symmetry.space_group_name_H-M   'P 1'
#
loop_
_entity.id
_entity.type
_entity.pdbx_description
1 polymer ?
#
loop_
_entity_poly.entity_id
_entity_poly.type
_entity_poly.pdbx_seq_one_letter_code
_entity_poly.pdbx_strand_id
1 'polypeptide(L)'
;MGNDIVVEAFQDPQVEGVTCHISRFSRSVLDRLSKGNWFEDPSNASIACRQTGALVIGDIERDEEGEEVFSDRISLVFKSLAVRRIYDEKNQTLVYIVYSRQITDGSAKMAISTVSFWGQEVTWED
;
A
#
# COMPACT_ATOMS: atom_id res chain seq x y z
N MET A 1 -26.56 -6.36 1.32
CA MET A 1 -25.81 -6.38 2.58
C MET A 1 -24.49 -7.06 2.27
N GLY A 2 -23.31 -6.45 2.21
CA GLY A 2 -22.84 -5.06 2.20
C GLY A 2 -21.48 -5.09 1.48
N ASN A 3 -21.13 -4.02 0.76
CA ASN A 3 -19.75 -3.85 0.29
C ASN A 3 -18.95 -3.42 1.52
N ASP A 4 -18.31 -4.36 2.21
CA ASP A 4 -17.58 -4.04 3.43
C ASP A 4 -16.22 -3.42 3.08
N ILE A 5 -15.93 -2.27 3.67
CA ILE A 5 -14.59 -1.69 3.61
C ILE A 5 -13.78 -2.35 4.72
N VAL A 6 -12.70 -3.03 4.33
CA VAL A 6 -11.73 -3.59 5.26
C VAL A 6 -10.55 -2.64 5.37
N VAL A 7 -10.02 -2.51 6.59
CA VAL A 7 -8.79 -1.76 6.88
C VAL A 7 -7.77 -2.74 7.42
N GLU A 8 -6.63 -2.82 6.75
CA GLU A 8 -5.52 -3.67 7.14
C GLU A 8 -4.32 -2.79 7.49
N ALA A 9 -3.63 -3.12 8.57
CA ALA A 9 -2.39 -2.46 8.95
C ALA A 9 -1.21 -3.36 8.58
N PHE A 10 -0.15 -2.75 8.06
CA PHE A 10 1.14 -3.41 7.90
C PHE A 10 2.26 -2.46 8.30
N GLN A 11 3.38 -3.05 8.71
CA GLN A 11 4.62 -2.32 8.99
C GLN A 11 5.56 -2.50 7.82
N ASP A 12 6.34 -1.47 7.56
CA ASP A 12 7.38 -1.53 6.54
C ASP A 12 8.53 -2.44 7.04
N PRO A 13 8.94 -3.46 6.26
CA PRO A 13 9.96 -4.43 6.69
C PRO A 13 11.37 -3.85 6.83
N GLN A 14 11.67 -2.71 6.21
CA GLN A 14 12.99 -2.04 6.25
C GLN A 14 12.92 -0.65 6.88
N VAL A 15 11.76 -0.24 7.39
CA VAL A 15 11.57 1.05 8.06
C VAL A 15 10.81 0.83 9.36
N GLU A 16 11.54 0.78 10.47
CA GLU A 16 10.94 0.76 11.79
C GLU A 16 10.23 2.08 12.07
N GLY A 17 9.18 2.02 12.88
CA GLY A 17 8.44 3.19 13.33
C GLY A 17 7.50 3.77 12.28
N VAL A 18 7.29 3.11 11.15
CA VAL A 18 6.21 3.43 10.20
C VAL A 18 5.14 2.34 10.21
N THR A 19 3.88 2.76 10.31
CA THR A 19 2.73 1.87 10.13
C THR A 19 1.81 2.43 9.05
N CYS A 20 1.48 1.57 8.09
CA CYS A 20 0.61 1.89 6.97
C CYS A 20 -0.75 1.20 7.15
N HIS A 21 -1.82 1.94 6.91
CA HIS A 21 -3.19 1.43 6.92
C HIS A 21 -3.72 1.48 5.50
N ILE A 22 -4.11 0.33 4.95
CA ILE A 22 -4.73 0.22 3.64
C ILE A 22 -6.22 -0.01 3.83
N SER A 23 -7.03 0.79 3.15
CA SER A 23 -8.46 0.54 3.03
C SER A 23 -8.80 0.03 1.63
N ARG A 24 -9.65 -0.99 1.56
CA ARG A 24 -10.11 -1.59 0.31
C ARG A 24 -11.50 -2.20 0.48
N PHE A 25 -12.21 -2.39 -0.62
CA PHE A 25 -13.45 -3.15 -0.60
C PHE A 25 -13.15 -4.65 -0.50
N SER A 26 -13.88 -5.34 0.38
CA SER A 26 -13.91 -6.80 0.47
C SER A 26 -15.31 -7.29 0.10
N ARG A 27 -15.38 -8.21 -0.85
CA ARG A 27 -16.64 -8.88 -1.23
C ARG A 27 -16.70 -10.28 -0.62
N SER A 28 -17.75 -10.54 0.14
CA SER A 28 -18.06 -11.88 0.64
C SER A 28 -18.32 -12.87 -0.51
N VAL A 29 -17.92 -14.12 -0.33
CA VAL A 29 -18.08 -15.23 -1.30
C VAL A 29 -19.55 -15.43 -1.70
N LEU A 30 -20.49 -15.20 -0.78
CA LEU A 30 -21.93 -15.32 -1.03
C LEU A 30 -22.48 -14.19 -1.95
N ASP A 31 -21.95 -12.97 -1.83
CA ASP A 31 -22.33 -11.84 -2.69
C ASP A 31 -21.72 -12.01 -4.10
N ARG A 32 -20.55 -12.67 -4.21
CA ARG A 32 -19.94 -13.06 -5.50
C ARG A 32 -20.77 -14.10 -6.26
N LEU A 33 -21.34 -15.08 -5.56
CA LEU A 33 -22.14 -16.16 -6.18
C LEU A 33 -23.55 -15.69 -6.60
N SER A 34 -24.15 -14.75 -5.89
CA SER A 34 -25.56 -14.35 -6.09
C SER A 34 -25.78 -13.27 -7.15
N LYS A 35 -24.78 -12.43 -7.47
CA LYS A 35 -24.98 -11.23 -8.31
C LYS A 35 -24.39 -11.29 -9.72
N GLY A 36 -23.81 -12.42 -10.15
CA GLY A 36 -23.36 -12.64 -11.53
C GLY A 36 -22.24 -11.71 -12.06
N ASN A 37 -21.89 -10.64 -11.33
CA ASN A 37 -20.90 -9.64 -11.75
C ASN A 37 -19.53 -9.97 -11.14
N TRP A 38 -18.87 -10.99 -11.70
CA TRP A 38 -17.62 -11.58 -11.20
C TRP A 38 -16.37 -10.69 -11.38
N PHE A 39 -16.44 -9.65 -12.22
CA PHE A 39 -15.23 -8.98 -12.75
C PHE A 39 -15.00 -7.54 -12.28
N GLU A 40 -16.03 -6.90 -11.73
CA GLU A 40 -15.96 -5.50 -11.27
C GLU A 40 -15.79 -5.42 -9.75
N ASP A 41 -14.70 -5.96 -9.21
CA ASP A 41 -14.18 -5.42 -7.96
C ASP A 41 -13.63 -4.02 -8.28
N PRO A 42 -14.14 -2.94 -7.66
CA PRO A 42 -13.56 -1.63 -7.86
C PRO A 42 -12.14 -1.69 -7.30
N SER A 43 -11.14 -1.54 -8.16
CA SER A 43 -9.71 -1.49 -7.82
C SER A 43 -9.33 -0.23 -7.02
N ASN A 44 -10.25 0.26 -6.18
CA ASN A 44 -10.09 1.44 -5.34
C ASN A 44 -9.51 1.00 -4.00
N ALA A 45 -8.23 1.33 -3.78
CA ALA A 45 -7.59 1.26 -2.49
C ALA A 45 -7.13 2.67 -2.08
N SER A 46 -7.04 2.89 -0.76
CA SER A 46 -6.43 4.09 -0.20
C SER A 46 -5.43 3.68 0.88
N ILE A 47 -4.41 4.50 1.11
CA ILE A 47 -3.34 4.23 2.07
C ILE A 47 -3.07 5.44 2.95
N ALA A 48 -2.79 5.19 4.23
CA ALA A 48 -2.29 6.18 5.17
C ALA A 48 -1.12 5.59 5.97
N CYS A 49 0.10 6.06 5.69
CA CYS A 49 1.30 5.72 6.43
C CYS A 49 1.64 6.84 7.41
N ARG A 50 1.92 6.48 8.65
CA ARG A 50 2.26 7.41 9.72
C ARG A 50 3.46 6.90 10.49
N GLN A 51 4.24 7.83 11.00
CA GLN A 51 5.22 7.52 12.03
C GLN A 51 4.47 7.13 13.31
N THR A 52 4.74 5.93 13.79
CA THR A 52 4.18 5.33 15.00
C THR A 52 5.26 4.93 16.02
N GLY A 53 6.53 5.18 15.71
CA GLY A 53 7.68 4.93 16.58
C GLY A 53 8.92 5.73 16.18
N ALA A 54 10.07 5.34 16.73
CA ALA A 54 11.36 5.87 16.30
C ALA A 54 11.65 5.43 14.86
N LEU A 55 12.17 6.34 14.04
CA LEU A 55 12.49 6.03 12.64
C LEU A 55 13.87 5.39 12.57
N VAL A 56 13.90 4.09 12.28
CA VAL A 56 15.11 3.32 11.99
C VAL A 56 15.00 2.80 10.57
N ILE A 57 15.92 3.22 9.70
CA ILE A 57 15.91 2.90 8.28
C ILE A 57 16.99 1.86 8.00
N GLY A 58 16.57 0.69 7.54
CA GLY A 58 17.44 -0.40 7.11
C GLY A 58 17.99 -0.21 5.70
N ASP A 59 18.31 -1.33 5.05
CA ASP A 59 18.79 -1.36 3.67
C ASP A 59 17.61 -1.19 2.70
N ILE A 60 17.37 0.05 2.28
CA ILE A 60 16.30 0.40 1.34
C ILE A 60 16.87 0.76 -0.03
N GLU A 61 16.15 0.39 -1.10
CA GLU A 61 16.42 0.92 -2.42
C GLU A 61 16.23 2.45 -2.46
N ARG A 62 17.20 3.16 -3.04
CA ARG A 62 17.24 4.63 -3.12
C ARG A 62 17.11 5.18 -4.54
N ASP A 63 16.88 4.31 -5.51
CA ASP A 63 16.62 4.74 -6.88
C ASP A 63 15.18 5.28 -7.05
N GLU A 64 14.89 5.81 -8.23
CA GLU A 64 13.58 6.38 -8.55
C GLU A 64 12.48 5.32 -8.71
N GLU A 65 12.85 4.05 -8.92
CA GLU A 65 11.89 2.97 -9.08
C GLU A 65 11.32 2.53 -7.73
N GLY A 66 12.16 2.53 -6.69
CA GLY A 66 11.81 2.16 -5.33
C GLY A 66 11.37 0.70 -5.18
N GLU A 67 11.04 0.33 -3.95
CA GLU A 67 10.88 -1.08 -3.57
C GLU A 67 9.41 -1.42 -3.24
N GLU A 68 8.96 -2.61 -3.62
CA GLU A 68 7.67 -3.12 -3.17
C GLU A 68 7.73 -3.71 -1.76
N VAL A 69 7.04 -3.06 -0.82
CA VAL A 69 7.08 -3.40 0.61
C VAL A 69 5.88 -4.20 1.08
N PHE A 70 4.84 -4.31 0.25
CA PHE A 70 3.62 -5.06 0.57
C PHE A 70 2.94 -5.54 -0.71
N SER A 71 2.38 -6.75 -0.69
CA SER A 71 1.44 -7.19 -1.70
C SER A 71 0.38 -8.12 -1.12
N ASP A 72 -0.89 -7.89 -1.48
CA ASP A 72 -2.02 -8.74 -1.08
C ASP A 72 -2.89 -9.11 -2.29
N ARG A 73 -3.41 -10.34 -2.30
CA ARG A 73 -4.24 -10.88 -3.39
C ARG A 73 -5.71 -10.63 -3.09
N ILE A 74 -6.38 -9.82 -3.93
CA ILE A 74 -7.81 -9.48 -3.75
C ILE A 74 -8.74 -10.55 -4.34
N SER A 75 -8.33 -11.24 -5.41
CA SER A 75 -9.20 -12.18 -6.13
C SER A 75 -8.48 -13.43 -6.63
N LEU A 76 -9.28 -14.45 -6.96
CA LEU A 76 -8.83 -15.72 -7.53
C LEU A 76 -8.29 -15.56 -8.97
N VAL A 77 -8.64 -14.47 -9.67
CA VAL A 77 -8.26 -14.21 -11.05
C VAL A 77 -7.44 -12.91 -11.10
N PHE A 78 -6.17 -13.01 -10.70
CA PHE A 78 -5.07 -12.09 -11.03
C PHE A 78 -5.25 -10.59 -10.70
N LYS A 79 -5.95 -10.23 -9.62
CA LYS A 79 -5.88 -8.87 -9.06
C LYS A 79 -5.14 -8.88 -7.72
N SER A 80 -4.02 -8.18 -7.65
CA SER A 80 -3.31 -7.91 -6.39
C SER A 80 -3.13 -6.41 -6.17
N LEU A 81 -3.18 -6.00 -4.91
CA LEU A 81 -2.68 -4.71 -4.47
C LEU A 81 -1.19 -4.83 -4.17
N ALA A 82 -0.48 -3.77 -4.46
CA ALA A 82 0.91 -3.59 -4.10
C ALA A 82 1.08 -2.23 -3.44
N VAL A 83 2.01 -2.14 -2.49
CA VAL A 83 2.52 -0.86 -1.99
C VAL A 83 4.00 -0.77 -2.31
N ARG A 84 4.37 0.31 -2.98
CA ARG A 84 5.75 0.65 -3.28
C ARG A 84 6.21 1.81 -2.41
N ARG A 85 7.39 1.67 -1.82
CA ARG A 85 8.11 2.72 -1.10
C ARG A 85 9.15 3.31 -2.02
N ILE A 86 9.17 4.64 -2.12
CA ILE A 86 10.22 5.41 -2.78
C ILE A 86 10.81 6.35 -1.73
N TYR A 87 12.14 6.43 -1.68
CA TYR A 87 12.81 7.40 -0.83
C TYR A 87 13.15 8.66 -1.63
N ASP A 88 12.46 9.76 -1.33
CA ASP A 88 12.82 11.07 -1.83
C ASP A 88 13.94 11.64 -0.95
N GLU A 89 15.18 11.34 -1.32
CA GLU A 89 16.39 11.78 -0.60
C GLU A 89 16.48 13.30 -0.51
N LYS A 90 16.07 14.02 -1.56
CA LYS A 90 16.15 15.48 -1.61
C LYS A 90 15.25 16.13 -0.54
N ASN A 91 14.05 15.57 -0.34
CA ASN A 91 13.09 16.09 0.63
C ASN A 91 13.04 15.27 1.93
N GLN A 92 13.94 14.30 2.10
CA GLN A 92 14.02 13.42 3.26
C GLN A 92 12.63 12.85 3.61
N THR A 93 11.99 12.22 2.63
CA THR A 93 10.59 11.78 2.75
C THR A 93 10.41 10.38 2.15
N LEU A 94 9.74 9.50 2.88
CA LEU A 94 9.26 8.23 2.36
C LEU A 94 7.93 8.43 1.66
N VAL A 95 7.83 7.95 0.42
CA VAL A 95 6.64 8.00 -0.40
C VAL A 95 6.10 6.59 -0.57
N TYR A 96 4.87 6.36 -0.10
CA TYR A 96 4.18 5.08 -0.23
C TYR A 96 3.05 5.18 -1.25
N ILE A 97 3.13 4.41 -2.32
CA ILE A 97 2.14 4.38 -3.39
C ILE A 97 1.44 3.03 -3.37
N VAL A 98 0.12 3.01 -3.13
CA VAL A 98 -0.71 1.83 -3.31
C VAL A 98 -1.29 1.80 -4.72
N TYR A 99 -1.20 0.66 -5.40
CA TYR A 99 -1.71 0.47 -6.75
C TYR A 99 -2.19 -0.97 -7.00
N SER A 100 -3.06 -1.13 -7.98
CA SER A 100 -3.56 -2.44 -8.43
C SER A 100 -2.73 -2.96 -9.61
N ARG A 101 -2.29 -4.22 -9.55
CA ARG A 101 -1.57 -4.92 -10.63
C ARG A 101 -2.53 -5.61 -11.61
N GLN A 102 -3.61 -4.93 -12.01
CA GLN A 102 -4.60 -5.52 -12.92
C GLN A 102 -4.04 -5.61 -14.36
N ILE A 103 -4.06 -6.81 -14.93
CA ILE A 103 -3.51 -7.09 -16.28
C ILE A 103 -4.46 -6.63 -17.41
N THR A 104 -5.69 -6.21 -17.11
CA THR A 104 -6.69 -5.81 -18.12
C THR A 104 -7.34 -4.45 -17.85
N ASP A 105 -7.24 -3.60 -18.87
CA ASP A 105 -7.98 -2.36 -19.16
C ASP A 105 -7.87 -1.18 -18.17
N GLY A 106 -6.73 -0.47 -18.25
CA GLY A 106 -6.71 1.00 -18.29
C GLY A 106 -7.03 1.80 -17.03
N SER A 107 -7.50 1.21 -15.93
CA SER A 107 -7.75 1.98 -14.70
C SER A 107 -6.49 2.08 -13.84
N ALA A 108 -5.70 3.14 -14.05
CA ALA A 108 -4.56 3.51 -13.20
C ALA A 108 -5.03 4.05 -11.83
N LYS A 109 -5.70 3.22 -11.04
CA LYS A 109 -6.14 3.57 -9.69
C LYS A 109 -4.96 3.44 -8.74
N MET A 110 -4.59 4.55 -8.14
CA MET A 110 -3.52 4.64 -7.15
C MET A 110 -3.90 5.62 -6.04
N ALA A 111 -3.28 5.45 -4.89
CA ALA A 111 -3.28 6.43 -3.81
C ALA A 111 -1.86 6.55 -3.24
N ILE A 112 -1.59 7.66 -2.59
CA ILE A 112 -0.26 8.01 -2.07
C ILE A 112 -0.36 8.43 -0.60
N SER A 113 0.66 8.11 0.16
CA SER A 113 0.91 8.65 1.50
C SER A 113 2.39 8.97 1.65
N THR A 114 2.72 9.98 2.44
CA THR A 114 4.10 10.39 2.66
C THR A 114 4.41 10.48 4.15
N VAL A 115 5.63 10.09 4.51
CA VAL A 115 6.18 10.22 5.87
C VAL A 115 7.45 11.06 5.76
N SER A 116 7.38 12.30 6.23
CA SER A 116 8.52 13.22 6.21
C SER A 116 9.40 12.99 7.44
N PHE A 117 10.71 13.05 7.24
CA PHE A 117 11.71 12.99 8.31
C PHE A 117 11.97 14.36 8.95
N TRP A 118 11.33 15.42 8.45
CA TRP A 118 11.57 16.77 8.95
C TRP A 118 11.24 16.90 10.44
N GLY A 119 12.24 17.32 11.22
CA GLY A 119 12.11 17.45 12.67
C GLY A 119 12.04 16.12 13.43
N GLN A 120 12.34 15.00 12.79
CA GLN A 120 12.43 13.68 13.40
C GLN A 120 13.88 13.27 13.58
N GLU A 121 14.15 12.49 14.62
CA GLU A 121 15.42 11.79 14.77
C GLU A 121 15.34 10.49 13.95
N VAL A 122 16.22 10.35 12.95
CA VAL A 122 16.25 9.21 12.03
C VAL A 122 17.58 8.48 12.20
N THR A 123 17.51 7.20 12.50
CA THR A 123 18.67 6.29 12.56
C THR A 123 18.75 5.49 11.27
N TRP A 124 19.94 5.32 10.72
CA TRP A 124 20.18 4.44 9.56
C TRP A 124 20.98 3.23 10.06
N GLU A 125 20.56 2.03 9.69
CA GLU A 125 21.33 0.80 9.92
C GLU A 125 22.38 0.65 8.81
N ASP A 126 23.59 0.22 9.19
CA ASP A 126 24.73 -0.01 8.29
C ASP A 126 24.66 -1.36 7.56
#